data_AF-A0A4S2M100-F1
#
_entry.id   AF-A0A4S2M100-F1
#
_cell.length_a   1.000
_cell.length_b   1.000
_cell.length_c   1.000
_cell.angle_alpha   90.00
_cell.angle_beta   90.00
_cell.angle_gamma   90.00
#
_symmetry.space_group_name_H-M   'P 1'
#
loop_
_entity.id
_entity.type
_entity.pdbx_description
1 polymer ?
#
loop_
_entity_poly.entity_id
_entity_poly.type
_entity_poly.pdbx_seq_one_letter_code
_entity_poly.pdbx_strand_id
1 'polypeptide(L)'
;MLGNAIIVCIVSVLISRGVGMECYVCRNQEGNRDKCIRTTMQCLEDQLSCITNITYRIPPYWSPLGDRSHFIWKACITTDECERLKEYSGQFCQREWYMDWQCVECCQGELCNYYVTVSRSIMAVRACF
;
A
#
# COMPACT_ATOMS: atom_id res chain seq x y z
N MET A 1 -5.69 48.95 9.32
CA MET A 1 -5.51 47.71 10.11
C MET A 1 -6.54 46.62 9.78
N LEU A 2 -7.81 46.94 9.49
CA LEU A 2 -8.82 45.94 9.08
C LEU A 2 -8.50 45.21 7.76
N GLY A 3 -7.94 45.90 6.75
CA GLY A 3 -7.63 45.30 5.45
C GLY A 3 -6.63 44.14 5.53
N ASN A 4 -5.62 44.26 6.40
CA ASN A 4 -4.62 43.21 6.59
C ASN A 4 -5.22 41.97 7.28
N ALA A 5 -6.16 42.15 8.21
CA ALA A 5 -6.85 41.04 8.85
C ALA A 5 -7.73 40.25 7.87
N ILE A 6 -8.41 40.95 6.96
CA ILE A 6 -9.23 40.31 5.91
C ILE A 6 -8.34 39.52 4.94
N ILE A 7 -7.21 40.10 4.52
CA ILE A 7 -6.25 39.41 3.64
C ILE A 7 -5.68 38.17 4.34
N VAL A 8 -5.33 38.26 5.62
CA VAL A 8 -4.84 37.10 6.41
C VAL A 8 -5.89 36.01 6.52
N CYS A 9 -7.16 36.34 6.75
CA CYS A 9 -8.26 35.37 6.79
C CYS A 9 -8.53 34.70 5.44
N ILE A 10 -8.42 35.43 4.33
CA ILE A 10 -8.58 34.86 2.99
C ILE A 10 -7.42 33.90 2.68
N VAL A 11 -6.19 34.29 3.03
CA VAL A 11 -5.00 33.46 2.82
C VAL A 11 -5.05 32.19 3.68
N SER A 12 -5.50 32.25 4.93
CA SER A 12 -5.59 31.07 5.80
C SER A 12 -6.66 30.06 5.34
N VAL A 13 -7.80 30.52 4.83
CA VAL A 13 -8.86 29.65 4.26
C VAL A 13 -8.41 29.00 2.95
N LEU A 14 -7.54 29.65 2.18
CA LEU A 14 -6.99 29.08 0.93
C LEU A 14 -5.89 28.03 1.19
N ILE A 15 -5.18 28.12 2.31
CA ILE A 15 -4.10 27.19 2.68
C ILE A 15 -4.63 25.87 3.26
N SER A 16 -5.86 25.85 3.81
CA SER A 16 -6.45 24.66 4.44
C SER A 16 -6.98 23.61 3.44
N ARG A 17 -6.39 23.50 2.25
CA ARG A 17 -6.65 22.33 1.39
C ARG A 17 -5.94 21.14 2.03
N GLY A 18 -6.72 20.27 2.66
CA GLY A 18 -6.24 19.07 3.33
C GLY A 18 -5.35 18.27 2.40
N VAL A 19 -4.09 18.10 2.80
CA VAL A 19 -3.18 17.17 2.15
C VAL A 19 -3.63 15.78 2.59
N GLY A 20 -4.43 15.11 1.75
CA GLY A 20 -4.71 13.70 1.95
C GLY A 20 -3.41 12.91 1.78
N MET A 21 -3.36 11.70 2.32
CA MET A 21 -2.22 10.83 2.09
C MET A 21 -2.23 10.28 0.65
N GLU A 22 -1.07 10.06 0.03
CA GLU A 22 -0.96 9.29 -1.23
C GLU A 22 -0.39 7.87 -1.01
N CYS A 23 -0.89 6.90 -1.78
CA CYS A 23 -0.39 5.52 -1.81
C CYS A 23 -0.12 5.04 -3.24
N TYR A 24 0.81 4.09 -3.40
CA TYR A 24 0.89 3.31 -4.64
C TYR A 24 -0.31 2.39 -4.78
N VAL A 25 -0.84 2.26 -6.02
CA VAL A 25 -2.02 1.44 -6.31
C VAL A 25 -1.85 0.57 -7.55
N CYS A 26 -2.23 -0.68 -7.41
CA CYS A 26 -2.22 -1.65 -8.50
C CYS A 26 -3.15 -2.82 -8.17
N ARG A 27 -3.54 -3.61 -9.17
CA ARG A 27 -4.40 -4.77 -8.98
C ARG A 27 -3.81 -6.02 -9.63
N ASN A 28 -3.61 -7.06 -8.83
CA ASN A 28 -3.21 -8.41 -9.25
C ASN A 28 -2.04 -8.39 -10.26
N GLN A 29 -1.04 -7.55 -10.00
CA GLN A 29 0.14 -7.42 -10.84
C GLN A 29 1.19 -8.46 -10.43
N GLU A 30 1.81 -9.10 -11.41
CA GLU A 30 2.85 -10.06 -11.14
C GLU A 30 4.15 -9.34 -10.76
N GLY A 31 4.55 -9.46 -9.50
CA GLY A 31 5.68 -8.77 -8.89
C GLY A 31 5.40 -7.30 -8.56
N ASN A 32 6.33 -6.69 -7.83
CA ASN A 32 6.27 -5.26 -7.47
C ASN A 32 6.92 -4.39 -8.56
N ARG A 33 6.21 -4.26 -9.69
CA ARG A 33 6.68 -3.51 -10.86
C ARG A 33 5.55 -2.74 -11.53
N ASP A 34 5.91 -1.97 -12.55
CA ASP A 34 4.99 -1.20 -13.39
C ASP A 34 4.03 -0.35 -12.54
N LYS A 35 2.72 -0.63 -12.60
CA LYS A 35 1.70 0.11 -11.87
C LYS A 35 1.96 0.12 -10.36
N CYS A 36 2.49 -0.97 -9.78
CA CYS A 36 2.71 -1.07 -8.34
C CYS A 36 3.82 -0.14 -7.80
N ILE A 37 4.64 0.46 -8.67
CA ILE A 37 5.72 1.40 -8.29
C ILE A 37 5.66 2.73 -9.06
N ARG A 38 4.64 2.94 -9.91
CA ARG A 38 4.49 4.15 -10.75
C ARG A 38 3.13 4.81 -10.64
N THR A 39 2.09 4.04 -10.29
CA THR A 39 0.73 4.56 -10.21
C THR A 39 0.41 4.85 -8.75
N THR A 40 0.13 6.11 -8.44
CA THR A 40 -0.30 6.57 -7.13
C THR A 40 -1.75 7.05 -7.19
N MET A 41 -2.40 7.12 -6.03
CA MET A 41 -3.67 7.81 -5.89
C MET A 41 -3.72 8.58 -4.57
N GLN A 42 -4.43 9.71 -4.62
CA GLN A 42 -4.82 10.46 -3.44
C GLN A 42 -5.87 9.66 -2.66
N CYS A 43 -5.58 9.36 -1.39
CA CYS A 43 -6.50 8.67 -0.50
C CYS A 43 -7.63 9.60 -0.02
N LEU A 44 -8.74 9.00 0.39
CA LEU A 44 -9.83 9.72 1.06
C LEU A 44 -9.41 10.18 2.46
N GLU A 45 -10.14 11.14 3.03
CA GLU A 45 -9.82 11.74 4.33
C GLU A 45 -9.78 10.72 5.48
N ASP A 46 -10.58 9.65 5.40
CA ASP A 46 -10.63 8.56 6.37
C ASP A 46 -9.62 7.42 6.08
N GLN A 47 -8.97 7.45 4.92
CA GLN A 47 -8.03 6.42 4.47
C GLN A 47 -6.59 6.81 4.84
N LEU A 48 -6.25 6.60 6.10
CA LEU A 48 -4.97 6.98 6.70
C LEU A 48 -3.89 5.90 6.62
N SER A 49 -4.12 4.80 5.89
CA SER A 49 -3.15 3.73 5.70
C SER A 49 -3.07 3.26 4.25
N CYS A 50 -1.87 2.85 3.82
CA CYS A 50 -1.68 2.12 2.59
C CYS A 50 -1.66 0.62 2.88
N ILE A 51 -2.35 -0.16 2.04
CA ILE A 51 -2.34 -1.63 2.10
C ILE A 51 -1.58 -2.21 0.92
N THR A 52 -0.84 -3.29 1.17
CA THR A 52 -0.26 -4.16 0.15
C THR A 52 -0.69 -5.60 0.44
N ASN A 53 -1.38 -6.23 -0.50
CA ASN A 53 -1.66 -7.66 -0.49
C ASN A 53 -0.68 -8.38 -1.40
N ILE A 54 -0.11 -9.46 -0.90
CA ILE A 54 0.93 -10.26 -1.53
C ILE A 54 0.41 -11.69 -1.57
N THR A 55 0.07 -12.17 -2.76
CA THR A 55 -0.34 -13.56 -2.96
C THR A 55 0.76 -14.29 -3.68
N TYR A 56 1.18 -15.44 -3.17
CA TYR A 56 2.09 -16.33 -3.86
C TYR A 56 1.32 -17.59 -4.25
N ARG A 57 1.18 -17.83 -5.55
CA ARG A 57 0.38 -18.92 -6.11
C ARG A 57 0.80 -19.25 -7.52
N ILE A 58 0.31 -20.37 -8.03
CA ILE A 58 0.45 -20.70 -9.45
C ILE A 58 -0.34 -19.67 -10.27
N PRO A 59 0.23 -19.09 -11.33
CA PRO A 59 -0.48 -18.18 -12.21
C PRO A 59 -1.78 -18.81 -12.75
N PRO A 60 -2.88 -18.04 -12.89
CA PRO A 60 -4.14 -18.56 -13.41
C PRO A 60 -4.12 -18.85 -14.92
N TYR A 61 -2.99 -18.59 -15.57
CA TYR A 61 -2.74 -18.80 -16.99
C TYR A 61 -1.68 -19.90 -17.18
N TRP A 62 -1.62 -20.50 -18.38
CA TRP A 62 -0.61 -21.52 -18.65
C TRP A 62 0.80 -20.94 -18.58
N SER A 63 1.66 -21.54 -17.76
CA SER A 63 3.08 -21.22 -17.68
C SER A 63 3.91 -22.49 -17.84
N PRO A 64 5.10 -22.42 -18.46
CA PRO A 64 6.05 -23.52 -18.44
C PRO A 64 6.35 -23.90 -16.97
N LEU A 65 6.31 -25.20 -16.67
CA LEU A 65 6.57 -25.78 -15.34
C LEU A 65 5.56 -25.45 -14.23
N GLY A 66 4.66 -24.48 -14.42
CA GLY A 66 3.65 -24.12 -13.41
C GLY A 66 4.24 -23.46 -12.16
N ASP A 67 5.37 -22.77 -12.30
CA ASP A 67 6.04 -22.13 -11.18
C ASP A 67 5.17 -21.05 -10.53
N ARG A 68 5.19 -21.00 -9.20
CA ARG A 68 4.47 -20.01 -8.41
C ARG A 68 5.10 -18.63 -8.58
N SER A 69 4.26 -17.61 -8.58
CA SER A 69 4.66 -16.22 -8.73
C SER A 69 3.99 -15.34 -7.69
N HIS A 70 4.61 -14.19 -7.41
CA HIS A 70 4.05 -13.19 -6.52
C HIS A 70 3.08 -12.30 -7.28
N PHE A 71 1.87 -12.13 -6.76
CA PHE A 71 0.85 -11.22 -7.26
C PHE A 71 0.58 -10.16 -6.21
N ILE A 72 0.68 -8.90 -6.63
CA ILE A 72 0.64 -7.72 -5.77
C ILE A 72 -0.62 -6.91 -6.07
N TRP A 73 -1.30 -6.50 -5.01
CA TRP A 73 -2.37 -5.52 -5.03
C TRP A 73 -2.07 -4.46 -3.98
N LYS A 74 -2.29 -3.18 -4.32
CA LYS A 74 -2.05 -2.05 -3.43
C LYS A 74 -3.20 -1.06 -3.50
N ALA A 75 -3.57 -0.45 -2.37
CA ALA A 75 -4.66 0.50 -2.27
C ALA A 75 -4.50 1.46 -1.08
N CYS A 76 -5.28 2.54 -1.09
CA CYS A 76 -5.62 3.32 0.12
C CYS A 76 -6.69 2.57 0.94
N ILE A 77 -6.61 2.65 2.26
CA ILE A 77 -7.55 1.99 3.17
C ILE A 77 -7.61 2.70 4.53
N THR A 78 -8.68 2.48 5.29
CA THR A 78 -8.73 2.90 6.70
C THR A 78 -7.76 2.06 7.54
N THR A 79 -7.23 2.63 8.62
CA THR A 79 -6.25 1.95 9.48
C THR A 79 -6.85 0.69 10.12
N ASP A 80 -8.07 0.79 10.64
CA ASP A 80 -8.75 -0.34 11.31
C ASP A 80 -8.99 -1.51 10.36
N GLU A 81 -9.43 -1.24 9.13
CA GLU A 81 -9.67 -2.29 8.14
C GLU A 81 -8.35 -2.91 7.67
N CYS A 82 -7.28 -2.12 7.55
CA CYS A 82 -5.96 -2.65 7.21
C CYS A 82 -5.48 -3.65 8.25
N GLU A 83 -5.53 -3.29 9.54
CA GLU A 83 -5.09 -4.17 10.62
C GLU A 83 -5.98 -5.41 10.74
N ARG A 84 -7.30 -5.27 10.55
CA ARG A 84 -8.22 -6.43 10.50
C ARG A 84 -7.86 -7.41 9.38
N LEU A 85 -7.57 -6.91 8.18
CA LEU A 85 -7.17 -7.75 7.04
C LEU A 85 -5.78 -8.37 7.24
N LYS A 86 -4.87 -7.64 7.88
CA LYS A 86 -3.53 -8.11 8.24
C LYS A 86 -3.58 -9.23 9.25
N GLU A 87 -4.39 -9.10 10.30
CA GLU A 87 -4.61 -10.16 11.30
C GLU A 87 -5.23 -11.39 10.65
N TYR A 88 -6.29 -11.21 9.87
CA TYR A 88 -6.94 -12.30 9.14
C TYR A 88 -5.98 -13.02 8.18
N SER A 89 -5.24 -12.27 7.36
CA SER A 89 -4.28 -12.84 6.41
C SER A 89 -3.07 -13.46 7.11
N GLY A 90 -2.73 -13.01 8.33
CA GLY A 90 -1.62 -13.54 9.13
C GLY A 90 -1.72 -15.05 9.37
N GLN A 91 -2.94 -15.59 9.44
CA GLN A 91 -3.20 -17.03 9.56
C GLN A 91 -2.73 -17.84 8.33
N PHE A 92 -2.62 -17.19 7.18
CA PHE A 92 -2.25 -17.78 5.90
C PHE A 92 -0.89 -17.27 5.37
N CYS A 93 -0.21 -16.40 6.11
CA CYS A 93 1.05 -15.78 5.73
C CYS A 93 2.25 -16.63 6.17
N GLN A 94 2.42 -17.79 5.54
CA GLN A 94 3.51 -18.72 5.90
C GLN A 94 4.82 -18.42 5.17
N ARG A 95 4.74 -17.82 3.96
CA ARG A 95 5.89 -17.49 3.10
C ARG A 95 6.76 -18.70 2.71
N GLU A 96 6.14 -19.87 2.65
CA GLU A 96 6.79 -21.11 2.22
C GLU A 96 6.73 -21.25 0.70
N TRP A 97 7.83 -21.70 0.08
CA TRP A 97 8.00 -21.68 -1.38
C TRP A 97 7.16 -22.73 -2.12
N TYR A 98 6.73 -23.79 -1.43
CA TYR A 98 6.04 -24.94 -2.02
C TYR A 98 4.52 -24.89 -1.88
N MET A 99 3.97 -23.94 -1.14
CA MET A 99 2.53 -23.79 -0.95
C MET A 99 2.07 -22.39 -1.29
N ASP A 100 0.77 -22.27 -1.55
CA ASP A 100 0.16 -20.98 -1.76
C ASP A 100 0.02 -20.25 -0.42
N TRP A 101 0.29 -18.95 -0.42
CA TRP A 101 0.16 -18.12 0.77
C TRP A 101 -0.26 -16.71 0.42
N GLN A 102 -0.81 -16.02 1.41
CA GLN A 102 -1.22 -14.63 1.28
C GLN A 102 -0.78 -13.84 2.51
N CYS A 103 -0.13 -12.71 2.28
CA CYS A 103 0.29 -11.78 3.31
C CYS A 103 -0.30 -10.40 3.03
N VAL A 104 -0.59 -9.65 4.10
CA VAL A 104 -1.01 -8.26 4.03
C VAL A 104 -0.03 -7.40 4.83
N GLU A 105 0.40 -6.31 4.23
CA GLU A 105 1.30 -5.31 4.82
C GLU A 105 0.57 -3.97 4.87
N CYS A 106 0.63 -3.33 6.04
CA CYS A 106 0.02 -2.02 6.31
C CYS A 106 1.12 -1.04 6.69
N CYS A 107 1.05 0.18 6.15
CA CYS A 107 1.91 1.28 6.55
C CYS A 107 1.14 2.60 6.54
N GLN A 108 1.66 3.59 7.27
CA GLN A 108 1.13 4.94 7.32
C GLN A 108 2.21 5.91 6.85
N GLY A 109 1.81 6.93 6.08
CA GLY A 109 2.69 7.94 5.52
C GLY A 109 2.70 7.95 4.00
N GLU A 110 3.14 9.08 3.45
CA GLU A 110 3.22 9.33 2.01
C GLU A 110 3.98 8.24 1.27
N LEU A 111 3.30 7.60 0.31
CA LEU A 111 3.88 6.60 -0.60
C LEU A 111 4.64 5.47 0.11
N CYS A 112 4.28 5.17 1.36
CA CYS A 112 5.02 4.26 2.23
C CYS A 112 5.08 2.83 1.69
N ASN A 113 4.08 2.43 0.89
CA ASN A 113 3.94 1.09 0.35
C ASN A 113 4.70 0.90 -0.97
N TYR A 114 5.88 1.50 -1.15
CA TYR A 114 6.70 1.28 -2.35
C TYR A 114 7.23 -0.16 -2.41
N TYR A 115 7.82 -0.63 -1.31
CA TYR A 115 8.43 -1.96 -1.22
C TYR A 115 7.42 -3.05 -0.85
N VAL A 116 7.83 -4.31 -1.02
CA VAL A 116 7.03 -5.50 -0.70
C VAL A 116 7.96 -6.55 -0.09
N THR A 117 7.59 -7.13 1.04
CA THR A 117 8.36 -8.23 1.62
C THR A 117 7.95 -9.55 0.97
N VAL A 118 8.88 -10.28 0.38
CA VAL A 118 8.61 -11.58 -0.31
C VAL A 118 9.28 -12.78 0.35
N SER A 119 10.15 -12.56 1.35
CA SER A 119 10.78 -13.62 2.14
C SER A 119 11.05 -13.13 3.57
N ARG A 120 11.52 -14.00 4.48
CA ARG A 120 12.02 -13.55 5.81
C ARG A 120 13.17 -12.52 5.72
N SER A 121 13.77 -12.37 4.55
CA SER A 121 14.72 -11.31 4.23
C SER A 121 14.01 -10.19 3.45
N ILE A 122 14.02 -9.00 4.04
CA ILE A 122 13.54 -7.74 3.45
C ILE A 122 14.28 -7.50 2.13
N MET A 123 13.53 -7.40 1.02
CA MET A 123 14.06 -6.82 -0.21
C MET A 123 14.03 -5.28 -0.07
N ALA A 124 14.92 -4.76 0.80
CA ALA A 124 15.25 -3.36 1.14
C ALA A 124 14.04 -2.45 1.55
N VAL A 125 14.03 -1.56 2.55
CA VAL A 125 15.02 -0.80 3.32
C VAL A 125 14.41 -0.54 4.72
N ARG A 126 15.28 -0.41 5.73
CA ARG A 126 14.97 0.09 7.09
C ARG A 126 14.03 1.31 7.09
N ALA A 127 13.06 1.33 8.00
CA ALA A 127 12.89 2.38 9.00
C ALA A 127 11.58 2.19 9.79
N CYS A 128 11.69 2.09 11.11
CA CYS A 128 10.98 3.02 11.99
C CYS A 128 12.07 3.63 12.88
N PHE A 129 12.14 4.97 12.90
CA PHE A 129 12.85 5.73 13.94
C PHE A 129 12.05 5.68 15.24
#